data_AF-A0A350I0M9-F1
#
_entry.id   AF-A0A350I0M9-F1
#
_cell.length_a   1.000
_cell.length_b   1.000
_cell.length_c   1.000
_cell.angle_alpha   90.00
_cell.angle_beta   90.00
_cell.angle_gamma   90.00
#
_symmetry.space_group_name_H-M   'P 1'
#
loop_
_entity.id
_entity.type
_entity.pdbx_description
1 polymer ?
#
loop_
_entity_poly.entity_id
_entity_poly.type
_entity_poly.pdbx_seq_one_letter_code
_entity_poly.pdbx_strand_id
1 'polypeptide(L)' 'MEAAFKEWRVVVDALGRGDQIVIMRKGGIDEGEKGFEIKHHQFWLFPTLFHQQKDFVIPIAA' A
#
# COMPACT_ATOMS: atom_id res chain seq x y z
N MET A 1 -3.66 -17.76 -3.10
CA MET A 1 -3.62 -16.32 -2.79
C MET A 1 -3.41 -15.60 -4.11
N GLU A 2 -4.47 -15.01 -4.68
CA GLU A 2 -4.51 -14.54 -6.07
C GLU A 2 -4.46 -13.01 -6.21
N ALA A 3 -4.60 -12.27 -5.10
CA ALA A 3 -4.56 -10.81 -5.08
C ALA A 3 -3.19 -10.30 -4.62
N ALA A 4 -2.73 -9.22 -5.25
CA ALA A 4 -1.55 -8.48 -4.84
C ALA A 4 -1.83 -6.97 -4.77
N PHE A 5 -1.31 -6.34 -3.72
CA PHE A 5 -1.42 -4.92 -3.50
C PHE A 5 -0.20 -4.21 -4.09
N LYS A 6 -0.42 -3.50 -5.21
CA LYS A 6 0.63 -2.69 -5.84
C LYS A 6 0.99 -1.52 -4.94
N GLU A 7 2.27 -1.42 -4.60
CA GLU A 7 2.79 -0.38 -3.72
C GLU A 7 4.25 -0.03 -4.08
N TRP A 8 4.75 1.10 -3.60
CA TRP A 8 6.15 1.51 -3.76
C TRP A 8 7.10 0.61 -2.98
N ARG A 9 8.25 0.29 -3.58
CA ARG A 9 9.29 -0.58 -2.98
C ARG A 9 9.66 -0.15 -1.56
N VAL A 10 9.86 1.15 -1.34
CA VAL A 10 10.28 1.69 -0.03
C VAL A 10 9.25 1.43 1.07
N VAL A 11 7.95 1.51 0.75
CA VAL A 11 6.88 1.22 1.71
C VAL A 11 6.79 -0.27 1.98
N VAL A 12 6.91 -1.12 0.95
CA VAL A 12 6.96 -2.59 1.11
C VAL A 12 8.13 -3.01 2.01
N ASP A 13 9.30 -2.40 1.82
CA ASP A 13 10.48 -2.67 2.64
C ASP A 13 10.28 -2.20 4.10
N ALA A 14 9.67 -1.04 4.33
CA ALA A 14 9.36 -0.54 5.67
C ALA A 14 8.37 -1.47 6.42
N LEU A 15 7.34 -1.96 5.72
CA LEU A 15 6.40 -2.95 6.26
C LEU A 15 7.09 -4.27 6.60
N GLY A 16 7.96 -4.75 5.72
CA GLY A 16 8.71 -6.00 5.94
C GLY A 16 9.69 -5.93 7.10
N ARG A 17 10.23 -4.73 7.41
CA ARG A 17 11.09 -4.49 8.58
C ARG A 17 10.31 -4.18 9.87
N GLY A 18 9.02 -3.87 9.76
CA GLY A 18 8.20 -3.44 10.90
C GLY A 18 8.39 -1.97 11.29
N ASP A 19 9.13 -1.18 10.49
CA ASP A 19 9.28 0.27 10.68
C ASP A 19 7.93 0.99 10.51
N GLN A 20 7.03 0.40 9.73
CA GLN A 20 5.66 0.82 9.50
C GLN A 20 4.72 -0.38 9.63
N ILE A 21 3.53 -0.17 10.18
CA ILE A 21 2.53 -1.25 10.38
C ILE A 21 1.15 -0.94 9.78
N VAL A 22 0.97 0.26 9.22
CA VAL A 22 -0.30 0.73 8.63
C VAL A 22 -0.03 1.39 7.29
N ILE A 23 -0.88 1.14 6.29
CA ILE A 23 -0.90 1.88 5.01
C ILE A 23 -2.20 2.68 4.96
N MET A 24 -2.11 3.98 4.69
CA MET A 24 -3.26 4.83 4.42
C MET A 24 -3.28 5.21 2.94
N ARG A 25 -4.38 4.91 2.25
CA ARG A 25 -4.57 5.33 0.85
C ARG A 25 -5.53 6.49 0.78
N LYS A 26 -5.04 7.60 0.26
CA LYS A 26 -5.86 8.77 -0.04
C LYS A 26 -6.62 8.54 -1.34
N GLY A 27 -7.94 8.47 -1.28
CA GLY A 27 -8.84 8.27 -2.41
C GLY A 27 -10.26 7.94 -1.95
N GLY A 28 -11.22 7.95 -2.87
CA GLY A 28 -12.56 7.42 -2.62
C GLY A 28 -12.60 5.92 -2.91
N ILE A 29 -13.38 5.17 -2.13
CA ILE A 29 -13.73 3.79 -2.45
C ILE A 29 -15.09 3.84 -3.17
N ASP A 30 -15.15 3.26 -4.36
CA ASP A 30 -16.44 3.09 -5.05
C ASP A 30 -17.14 1.86 -4.45
N GLU A 31 -18.12 2.12 -3.60
CA GLU A 31 -18.83 1.13 -2.80
C GLU A 31 -20.05 0.54 -3.52
N GLY A 32 -20.49 1.15 -4.64
CA GLY A 32 -21.73 0.81 -5.33
C GLY A 32 -22.95 0.77 -4.39
N GLU A 33 -24.03 0.10 -4.81
CA GLU A 33 -25.26 -0.01 -3.99
C GLU A 33 -25.11 -0.91 -2.75
N LYS A 34 -24.08 -1.76 -2.71
CA LYS A 34 -23.88 -2.76 -1.64
C LYS A 34 -23.00 -2.28 -0.48
N GLY A 35 -22.40 -1.10 -0.60
CA GLY A 35 -21.48 -0.58 0.42
C GLY A 35 -20.07 -1.17 0.33
N PHE A 36 -19.18 -0.69 1.19
CA PHE A 36 -17.82 -1.20 1.29
C PHE A 36 -17.75 -2.65 1.78
N GLU A 37 -16.97 -3.48 1.07
CA GLU A 37 -16.67 -4.86 1.46
C GLU A 37 -15.17 -5.17 1.31
N ILE A 38 -14.60 -5.80 2.34
CA ILE A 38 -13.23 -6.32 2.30
C ILE A 38 -13.25 -7.68 1.60
N LYS A 39 -12.94 -7.70 0.29
CA LYS A 39 -12.93 -8.94 -0.52
C LYS A 39 -11.76 -9.88 -0.21
N HIS A 40 -10.64 -9.34 0.29
CA HIS A 40 -9.41 -10.10 0.51
C HIS A 40 -8.81 -9.77 1.88
N HIS A 41 -8.86 -10.74 2.80
CA HIS A 41 -8.23 -10.63 4.13
C HIS A 41 -6.72 -10.92 4.11
N GLN A 42 -6.23 -11.51 3.02
CA GLN A 42 -4.82 -11.80 2.79
C GLN A 42 -4.49 -11.53 1.33
N PHE A 43 -3.33 -10.92 1.10
CA PHE A 43 -2.85 -10.54 -0.23
C PHE A 43 -1.33 -10.46 -0.22
N TRP A 44 -0.71 -10.60 -1.40
CA TRP A 44 0.72 -10.36 -1.57
C TRP A 44 1.02 -8.85 -1.66
N LEU A 45 2.21 -8.43 -1.30
CA LEU A 45 2.72 -7.09 -1.64
C LEU A 45 3.41 -7.16 -3.00
N PHE A 46 3.02 -6.29 -3.93
CA PHE A 46 3.65 -6.17 -5.24
C PHE A 46 4.49 -4.88 -5.31
N PRO A 47 5.80 -4.95 -5.01
CA PRO A 47 6.66 -3.79 -4.96
C PRO A 47 6.96 -3.24 -6.36
N THR A 48 6.82 -1.94 -6.52
CA THR A 48 7.14 -1.24 -7.78
C THR A 48 8.03 -0.03 -7.53
N LEU A 49 8.83 0.34 -8.53
CA LEU A 49 9.67 1.55 -8.52
C LEU A 49 9.03 2.72 -9.31
N PHE A 50 7.75 2.58 -9.67
CA PHE A 50 7.06 3.53 -10.52
C PHE A 50 6.78 4.84 -9.76
N HIS A 51 7.12 5.99 -10.36
CA HIS A 51 7.08 7.33 -9.72
C HIS A 51 7.93 7.49 -8.45
N GLN A 52 8.85 6.55 -8.17
CA GLN A 52 9.71 6.64 -7.01
C GLN A 52 10.94 7.50 -7.32
N GLN A 53 10.76 8.82 -7.32
CA GLN A 53 11.89 9.75 -7.36
C GLN A 53 12.43 9.94 -5.95
N LYS A 54 13.73 9.73 -5.77
CA LYS A 54 14.41 9.78 -4.46
C LYS A 54 14.12 11.08 -3.72
N ASP A 55 14.02 12.19 -4.45
CA ASP A 55 13.80 13.53 -3.91
C ASP A 55 12.41 13.71 -3.24
N PHE A 56 11.46 12.83 -3.54
CA PHE A 56 10.11 12.85 -2.94
C PHE A 56 9.90 11.78 -1.87
N VAL A 57 10.94 11.02 -1.52
CA VAL A 57 10.89 10.04 -0.43
C VAL A 57 11.38 10.70 0.85
N ILE A 58 10.48 10.86 1.82
CA ILE A 58 10.83 11.33 3.16
C ILE A 58 11.32 10.11 3.97
N PRO A 59 12.55 10.10 4.49
CA PRO A 59 13.12 8.92 5.17
C PRO A 59 12.42 8.53 6.46
N ILE A 60 11.78 9.50 7.13
CA ILE A 60 11.08 9.34 8.40
C ILE A 60 9.78 10.15 8.30
N ALA A 61 8.64 9.46 8.37
CA ALA A 61 7.35 10.14 8.53
C ALA A 61 7.30 10.74 9.95
N ALA A 62 6.93 12.02 10.03
CA ALA A 62 6.74 12.73 11.31
C ALA A 62 5.40 12.39 11.97
#